data_AF-A0A1Y4R447-F1
#
_entry.id   AF-A0A1Y4R447-F1
#
_cell.length_a   1.000
_cell.length_b   1.000
_cell.length_c   1.000
_cell.angle_alpha   90.00
_cell.angle_beta   90.00
_cell.angle_gamma   90.00
#
_symmetry.space_group_name_H-M   'P 1'
#
loop_
_entity.id
_entity.type
_entity.pdbx_description
1 polymer ?
#
loop_
_entity_poly.entity_id
_entity_poly.type
_entity_poly.pdbx_seq_one_letter_code
_entity_poly.pdbx_strand_id
1 'polypeptide(L)'
;MPIVNNGLYIETEDKPYEAESAYYIDFQITSALYSLEKICSNSEINHPLFKNKYQYYHYYCDHLIFSLGQISSRFSITDKEKEHIRKRKEANIRNFSFSEDKYPMLSKRMVRNTIEHIDEHNQKVITKYRGVGGFNVIDNEIDEKVRQALINKRHLHPYTLNLITNELWIMRNEEEYDLDLIALKNELLMLQKDVRNLLSLATDMFTKGE
;
A
#
# COMPACT_ATOMS: atom_id res chain seq x y z
N MET A 1 -17.36 -29.79 -3.54
CA MET A 1 -15.91 -29.50 -3.47
C MET A 1 -15.68 -28.16 -4.16
N PRO A 2 -15.10 -27.14 -3.52
CA PRO A 2 -14.61 -26.02 -4.29
C PRO A 2 -13.46 -26.55 -5.14
N ILE A 3 -13.64 -26.50 -6.45
CA ILE A 3 -12.57 -26.73 -7.41
C ILE A 3 -11.58 -25.60 -7.15
N VAL A 4 -10.49 -25.91 -6.47
CA VAL A 4 -9.31 -25.05 -6.43
C VAL A 4 -8.78 -25.06 -7.86
N ASN A 5 -9.29 -24.15 -8.70
CA ASN A 5 -8.82 -23.98 -10.07
C ASN A 5 -7.34 -23.61 -10.00
N ASN A 6 -6.46 -24.60 -10.22
CA ASN A 6 -5.00 -24.50 -10.39
C ASN A 6 -4.37 -23.19 -9.90
N GLY A 7 -4.45 -22.99 -8.58
CA GLY A 7 -3.99 -21.80 -7.88
C GLY A 7 -2.89 -22.07 -6.84
N LEU A 8 -2.53 -23.33 -6.63
CA LEU A 8 -1.20 -23.71 -6.17
C LEU A 8 -0.48 -24.21 -7.43
N TYR A 9 0.56 -23.52 -7.86
CA TYR A 9 1.16 -23.85 -9.14
C TYR A 9 1.89 -25.18 -9.01
N ILE A 10 1.63 -26.03 -10.01
CA ILE A 10 2.45 -27.11 -10.57
C ILE A 10 3.47 -27.73 -9.62
N GLU A 11 3.34 -29.03 -9.35
CA GLU A 11 4.40 -29.87 -8.76
C GLU A 11 5.71 -29.76 -9.57
N THR A 12 6.49 -28.74 -9.26
CA THR A 12 7.75 -28.37 -9.87
C THR A 12 8.72 -28.05 -8.77
N GLU A 13 10.01 -28.01 -9.12
CA GLU A 13 11.08 -27.58 -8.21
C GLU A 13 10.86 -26.16 -7.66
N ASP A 14 9.96 -25.38 -8.26
CA ASP A 14 9.63 -24.00 -7.86
C ASP A 14 8.72 -23.92 -6.62
N LYS A 15 8.07 -25.02 -6.20
CA LYS A 15 7.08 -25.07 -5.10
C LYS A 15 7.55 -24.42 -3.77
N PRO A 16 8.81 -24.55 -3.32
CA PRO A 16 9.32 -23.86 -2.12
C PRO A 16 9.38 -22.32 -2.26
N TYR A 17 9.67 -21.81 -3.47
CA TYR A 17 9.70 -20.36 -3.75
C TYR A 17 8.30 -19.74 -3.78
N GLU A 18 7.25 -20.56 -3.85
CA GLU A 18 5.86 -20.11 -3.85
C GLU A 18 5.30 -19.90 -2.45
N ALA A 19 5.67 -20.78 -1.50
CA ALA A 19 5.43 -20.53 -0.09
C ALA A 19 6.12 -19.23 0.36
N GLU A 20 7.34 -18.98 -0.14
CA GLU A 20 8.05 -17.72 0.06
C GLU A 20 7.29 -16.52 -0.55
N SER A 21 6.69 -16.68 -1.74
CA SER A 21 5.90 -15.62 -2.39
C SER A 21 4.61 -15.26 -1.65
N ALA A 22 3.93 -16.26 -1.07
CA ALA A 22 2.69 -16.09 -0.33
C ALA A 22 2.96 -15.56 1.10
N TYR A 23 4.05 -15.98 1.75
CA TYR A 23 4.54 -15.36 2.99
C TYR A 23 4.95 -13.90 2.75
N TYR A 24 5.63 -13.61 1.63
CA TYR A 24 6.07 -12.25 1.32
C TYR A 24 4.88 -11.29 1.13
N ILE A 25 3.83 -11.70 0.41
CA ILE A 25 2.63 -10.86 0.28
C ILE A 25 1.91 -10.69 1.62
N ASP A 26 1.81 -11.73 2.47
CA ASP A 26 1.25 -11.60 3.83
C ASP A 26 2.07 -10.65 4.71
N PHE A 27 3.40 -10.71 4.60
CA PHE A 27 4.31 -9.79 5.28
C PHE A 27 4.04 -8.34 4.86
N GLN A 28 3.98 -8.06 3.55
CA GLN A 28 3.71 -6.69 3.06
C GLN A 28 2.31 -6.20 3.47
N ILE A 29 1.29 -7.07 3.43
CA ILE A 29 -0.05 -6.73 3.93
C ILE A 29 -0.02 -6.42 5.43
N THR A 30 0.71 -7.22 6.20
CA THR A 30 0.87 -7.02 7.66
C THR A 30 1.60 -5.71 7.95
N SER A 31 2.67 -5.38 7.22
CA SER A 31 3.40 -4.12 7.33
C SER A 31 2.52 -2.91 7.00
N ALA A 32 1.69 -3.01 5.95
CA ALA A 32 0.73 -1.98 5.58
C ALA A 32 -0.33 -1.77 6.67
N LEU A 33 -0.92 -2.87 7.17
CA LEU A 33 -1.92 -2.83 8.25
C LEU A 33 -1.36 -2.26 9.55
N TYR A 34 -0.13 -2.63 9.92
CA TYR A 34 0.54 -2.08 11.10
C TYR A 34 0.78 -0.57 10.95
N SER A 35 1.21 -0.13 9.76
CA SER A 35 1.38 1.30 9.48
C SER A 35 0.07 2.06 9.58
N LEU A 36 -1.03 1.51 9.05
CA LEU A 36 -2.38 2.07 9.20
C LEU A 36 -2.83 2.13 10.65
N GLU A 37 -2.56 1.09 11.44
CA GLU A 37 -2.86 1.10 12.88
C GLU A 37 -2.13 2.24 13.57
N LYS A 38 -0.85 2.45 13.27
CA LYS A 38 -0.04 3.53 13.83
C LYS A 38 -0.45 4.93 13.37
N ILE A 39 -0.96 5.06 12.15
CA ILE A 39 -1.47 6.32 11.61
C ILE A 39 -2.84 6.66 12.22
N CYS A 40 -3.77 5.71 12.24
CA CYS A 40 -5.16 5.91 12.64
C CYS A 40 -5.38 5.73 14.15
N SER A 41 -4.38 5.30 14.92
CA SER A 41 -4.50 5.23 16.37
C SER A 41 -4.58 6.65 16.95
N ASN A 42 -5.68 6.96 17.63
CA ASN A 42 -5.83 8.19 18.43
C ASN A 42 -4.99 8.17 19.72
N SER A 43 -4.01 7.27 19.82
CA SER A 43 -3.12 7.18 20.96
C SER A 43 -2.09 8.30 20.94
N GLU A 44 -1.71 8.77 22.12
CA GLU A 44 -0.67 9.77 22.29
C GLU A 44 0.63 9.30 21.60
N ILE A 45 1.18 10.14 20.72
CA ILE A 45 2.41 9.84 19.98
C ILE A 45 3.58 10.02 20.95
N ASN A 46 3.86 9.00 21.74
CA ASN A 46 5.01 8.95 22.62
C ASN A 46 5.98 7.88 22.13
N HIS A 47 6.86 8.27 21.21
CA HIS A 47 7.86 7.38 20.67
C HIS A 47 9.25 8.00 20.82
N PRO A 48 10.19 7.35 21.55
CA PRO A 48 11.45 7.97 21.95
C PRO A 48 12.38 8.31 20.77
N LEU A 49 12.19 7.64 19.62
CA LEU A 49 13.01 7.89 18.43
C LEU A 49 12.57 9.09 17.59
N PHE A 50 11.32 9.53 17.68
CA PHE A 50 10.81 10.62 16.83
C PHE A 50 10.83 11.95 17.58
N LYS A 51 11.41 12.98 16.97
CA LYS A 51 11.51 14.32 17.56
C LYS A 51 10.14 14.99 17.69
N ASN A 52 9.21 14.66 16.79
CA ASN A 52 7.87 15.23 16.75
C ASN A 52 6.89 14.31 16.00
N LYS A 53 5.59 14.62 16.09
CA LYS A 53 4.51 13.88 15.43
C LYS A 53 4.65 13.80 13.91
N TYR A 54 5.19 14.82 13.26
CA TYR A 54 5.35 14.84 11.81
C TYR A 54 6.34 13.78 11.33
N GLN A 55 7.46 13.58 12.03
CA GLN A 55 8.41 12.51 11.71
C GLN A 55 7.80 11.12 11.92
N TYR A 56 7.03 10.94 12.99
CA TYR A 56 6.31 9.70 13.26
C TYR A 56 5.35 9.36 12.11
N TYR A 57 4.48 10.30 11.73
CA TYR A 57 3.50 10.07 10.67
C TYR A 57 4.14 9.91 9.30
N HIS A 58 5.20 10.68 9.00
CA HIS A 58 5.93 10.54 7.76
C HIS A 58 6.52 9.14 7.63
N TYR A 59 7.18 8.63 8.67
CA TYR A 59 7.74 7.28 8.69
C TYR A 59 6.70 6.21 8.39
N TYR A 60 5.54 6.25 9.05
CA TYR A 60 4.49 5.24 8.82
C TYR A 60 3.78 5.42 7.49
N CYS A 61 3.62 6.65 6.99
CA CYS A 61 3.09 6.86 5.64
C CYS A 61 4.04 6.31 4.57
N ASP A 62 5.35 6.53 4.72
CA ASP A 62 6.35 5.97 3.79
C ASP A 62 6.32 4.44 3.79
N HIS A 63 6.26 3.82 4.97
CA HIS A 63 6.19 2.36 5.09
C HIS A 63 4.88 1.80 4.54
N LEU A 64 3.75 2.48 4.79
CA LEU A 64 2.47 2.15 4.19
C LEU A 64 2.58 2.16 2.67
N ILE A 65 2.99 3.30 2.11
CA ILE A 65 3.15 3.51 0.68
C ILE A 65 4.08 2.46 0.04
N PHE A 66 5.20 2.17 0.67
CA PHE A 66 6.15 1.16 0.21
C PHE A 66 5.49 -0.22 0.14
N SER A 67 4.85 -0.63 1.24
CA SER A 67 4.18 -1.94 1.32
C SER A 67 3.07 -2.06 0.28
N LEU A 68 2.29 -0.99 0.08
CA LEU A 68 1.25 -0.93 -0.95
C LEU A 68 1.83 -1.10 -2.36
N GLY A 69 2.98 -0.49 -2.65
CA GLY A 69 3.67 -0.68 -3.93
C GLY A 69 4.11 -2.13 -4.13
N GLN A 70 4.66 -2.77 -3.09
CA GLN A 70 5.05 -4.18 -3.15
C GLN A 70 3.84 -5.09 -3.38
N ILE A 71 2.72 -4.87 -2.68
CA ILE A 71 1.47 -5.61 -2.88
C ILE A 71 0.97 -5.44 -4.31
N SER A 72 0.81 -4.20 -4.77
CA SER A 72 0.23 -3.88 -6.08
C SER A 72 1.07 -4.43 -7.24
N SER A 73 2.40 -4.47 -7.08
CA SER A 73 3.32 -5.06 -8.07
C SER A 73 3.03 -6.54 -8.36
N ARG A 74 2.41 -7.27 -7.42
CA ARG A 74 2.05 -8.69 -7.56
C ARG A 74 0.79 -8.93 -8.41
N PHE A 75 0.01 -7.88 -8.66
CA PHE A 75 -1.26 -7.94 -9.38
C PHE A 75 -1.27 -7.09 -10.65
N SER A 76 -0.45 -6.03 -10.73
CA SER A 76 -0.42 -5.17 -11.91
C SER A 76 0.40 -5.80 -13.04
N ILE A 77 -0.23 -6.10 -14.17
CA ILE A 77 0.43 -6.59 -15.39
C ILE A 77 0.68 -5.42 -16.34
N THR A 78 1.87 -5.40 -16.95
CA THR A 78 2.23 -4.46 -18.02
C THR A 78 2.68 -5.20 -19.28
N ASP A 79 2.62 -4.55 -20.43
CA ASP A 79 3.00 -5.17 -21.72
C ASP A 79 4.48 -5.58 -21.78
N LYS A 80 5.33 -4.91 -20.99
CA LYS A 80 6.79 -5.12 -20.97
C LYS A 80 7.25 -6.32 -20.12
N GLU A 81 6.34 -7.03 -19.47
CA GLU A 81 6.69 -8.13 -18.58
C GLU A 81 7.19 -9.37 -19.33
N LYS A 82 8.25 -9.99 -18.78
CA LYS A 82 8.69 -11.32 -19.18
C LYS A 82 7.57 -12.33 -18.92
N GLU A 83 7.44 -13.32 -19.79
CA GLU A 83 6.32 -14.29 -19.76
C GLU A 83 6.12 -14.97 -18.39
N HIS A 84 7.20 -15.42 -17.75
CA HIS A 84 7.12 -16.07 -16.43
C HIS A 84 6.63 -15.12 -15.33
N ILE A 85 6.98 -13.83 -15.38
CA ILE A 85 6.48 -12.81 -14.44
C ILE A 85 4.99 -12.61 -14.68
N ARG A 86 4.58 -12.46 -15.94
CA ARG A 86 3.17 -12.29 -16.32
C ARG A 86 2.32 -13.46 -15.83
N LYS A 87 2.71 -14.71 -16.10
CA LYS A 87 1.98 -15.91 -15.65
C LYS A 87 1.77 -15.94 -14.13
N ARG A 88 2.79 -15.55 -13.35
CA ARG A 88 2.71 -15.49 -11.89
C ARG A 88 1.72 -14.42 -11.40
N LYS A 89 1.70 -13.24 -12.04
CA LYS A 89 0.72 -12.20 -11.72
C LYS A 89 -0.70 -12.59 -12.10
N GLU A 90 -0.85 -13.23 -13.26
CA GLU A 90 -2.15 -13.70 -13.74
C GLU A 90 -2.79 -14.72 -12.78
N ALA A 91 -2.04 -15.70 -12.27
CA ALA A 91 -2.66 -16.59 -11.28
C ALA A 91 -2.76 -15.97 -9.89
N ASN A 92 -1.94 -14.99 -9.49
CA ASN A 92 -2.27 -14.19 -8.29
C ASN A 92 -3.63 -13.50 -8.44
N ILE A 93 -3.88 -12.86 -9.59
CA ILE A 93 -5.18 -12.24 -9.88
C ILE A 93 -6.31 -13.26 -9.81
N ARG A 94 -6.14 -14.44 -10.43
CA ARG A 94 -7.16 -15.52 -10.36
C ARG A 94 -7.38 -16.03 -8.93
N ASN A 95 -6.31 -16.32 -8.21
CA ASN A 95 -6.34 -16.92 -6.86
C ASN A 95 -7.04 -16.02 -5.85
N PHE A 96 -6.78 -14.72 -5.93
CA PHE A 96 -7.32 -13.74 -4.99
C PHE A 96 -8.53 -12.99 -5.54
N SER A 97 -8.96 -13.32 -6.77
CA SER A 97 -9.99 -12.61 -7.52
C SER A 97 -9.75 -11.10 -7.52
N PHE A 98 -8.50 -10.69 -7.73
CA PHE A 98 -8.10 -9.30 -7.62
C PHE A 98 -8.63 -8.49 -8.81
N SER A 99 -9.47 -7.49 -8.55
CA SER A 99 -10.03 -6.59 -9.55
C SER A 99 -10.22 -5.18 -8.99
N GLU A 100 -10.39 -4.19 -9.87
CA GLU A 100 -10.65 -2.81 -9.46
C GLU A 100 -11.98 -2.67 -8.70
N ASP A 101 -12.97 -3.53 -8.99
CA ASP A 101 -14.25 -3.54 -8.28
C ASP A 101 -14.14 -4.11 -6.86
N LYS A 102 -13.33 -5.17 -6.67
CA LYS A 102 -13.15 -5.81 -5.36
C LYS A 102 -12.14 -5.06 -4.50
N TYR A 103 -11.11 -4.47 -5.11
CA TYR A 103 -10.03 -3.75 -4.44
C TYR A 103 -9.76 -2.38 -5.08
N PRO A 104 -10.72 -1.44 -5.00
CA PRO A 104 -10.61 -0.15 -5.66
C PRO A 104 -9.40 0.68 -5.18
N MET A 105 -9.07 0.68 -3.88
CA MET A 105 -7.91 1.41 -3.35
C MET A 105 -6.59 0.77 -3.79
N LEU A 106 -6.43 -0.55 -3.64
CA LEU A 106 -5.20 -1.25 -4.02
C LEU A 106 -4.93 -1.27 -5.53
N SER A 107 -5.98 -1.12 -6.33
CA SER A 107 -5.89 -1.06 -7.79
C SER A 107 -5.53 0.33 -8.32
N LYS A 108 -5.65 1.39 -7.49
CA LYS A 108 -5.34 2.75 -7.92
C LYS A 108 -3.93 2.84 -8.49
N ARG A 109 -3.80 3.53 -9.63
CA ARG A 109 -2.52 3.73 -10.31
C ARG A 109 -1.46 4.38 -9.43
N MET A 110 -1.87 5.20 -8.46
CA MET A 110 -0.96 5.80 -7.49
C MET A 110 -0.21 4.74 -6.68
N VAL A 111 -0.93 3.72 -6.17
CA VAL A 111 -0.43 2.64 -5.31
C VAL A 111 0.56 1.77 -6.08
N ARG A 112 0.34 1.58 -7.37
CA ARG A 112 1.23 0.84 -8.28
C ARG A 112 2.61 1.46 -8.47
N ASN A 113 2.73 2.78 -8.33
CA ASN A 113 3.91 3.52 -8.80
C ASN A 113 4.69 4.19 -7.65
N THR A 114 4.35 3.93 -6.39
CA THR A 114 4.71 4.83 -5.28
C THR A 114 6.14 4.70 -4.74
N ILE A 115 6.86 3.62 -5.05
CA ILE A 115 8.16 3.32 -4.41
C ILE A 115 9.33 4.15 -4.97
N GLU A 116 9.30 4.56 -6.25
CA GLU A 116 10.54 5.07 -6.88
C GLU A 116 10.81 6.58 -6.81
N HIS A 117 9.91 7.44 -6.28
CA HIS A 117 10.06 8.89 -6.55
C HIS A 117 9.55 9.89 -5.49
N ILE A 118 9.41 9.53 -4.21
CA ILE A 118 8.89 10.49 -3.18
C ILE A 118 9.79 11.73 -3.06
N ASP A 119 11.10 11.53 -3.04
CA ASP A 119 12.15 12.55 -3.03
C ASP A 119 12.25 13.32 -4.37
N GLU A 120 12.23 12.62 -5.50
CA GLU A 120 12.22 13.27 -6.82
C GLU A 120 10.95 14.11 -7.04
N HIS A 121 9.82 13.69 -6.48
CA HIS A 121 8.57 14.43 -6.58
C HIS A 121 8.60 15.68 -5.70
N ASN A 122 9.14 15.58 -4.48
CA ASN A 122 9.44 16.73 -3.65
C ASN A 122 10.29 17.77 -4.41
N GLN A 123 11.37 17.33 -5.07
CA GLN A 123 12.22 18.22 -5.87
C GLN A 123 11.48 18.87 -7.05
N LYS A 124 10.60 18.11 -7.75
CA LYS A 124 9.79 18.65 -8.85
C LYS A 124 8.82 19.73 -8.37
N VAL A 125 8.15 19.53 -7.23
CA VAL A 125 7.21 20.52 -6.67
C VAL A 125 7.95 21.80 -6.25
N ILE A 126 9.09 21.66 -5.58
CA ILE A 126 9.94 22.80 -5.20
C ILE A 126 10.39 23.57 -6.44
N THR A 127 10.89 22.87 -7.46
CA THR A 127 11.46 23.50 -8.66
C THR A 127 10.39 24.17 -9.52
N LYS A 128 9.25 23.50 -9.73
CA LYS A 128 8.20 23.96 -10.65
C LYS A 128 7.26 25.00 -10.02
N TYR A 129 6.87 24.80 -8.77
CA TYR A 129 5.85 25.63 -8.13
C TYR A 129 6.41 26.57 -7.07
N ARG A 130 7.74 26.55 -6.82
CA ARG A 130 8.37 27.23 -5.67
C ARG A 130 7.68 26.86 -4.35
N GLY A 131 7.16 25.64 -4.29
CA GLY A 131 6.53 25.08 -3.11
C GLY A 131 7.56 24.78 -2.02
N VAL A 132 7.07 24.55 -0.80
CA VAL A 132 7.91 24.17 0.35
C VAL A 132 8.32 22.70 0.32
N GLY A 133 7.66 21.88 -0.53
CA GLY A 133 7.84 20.42 -0.58
C GLY A 133 7.45 19.74 0.73
N GLY A 134 7.72 18.44 0.82
CA GLY A 134 7.71 17.70 2.08
C GLY A 134 6.38 17.05 2.47
N PHE A 135 6.30 16.68 3.75
CA PHE A 135 5.19 15.95 4.36
C PHE A 135 4.47 16.83 5.38
N ASN A 136 3.15 16.92 5.25
CA ASN A 136 2.29 17.73 6.11
C ASN A 136 1.25 16.87 6.82
N VAL A 137 0.78 17.33 7.98
CA VAL A 137 -0.27 16.67 8.75
C VAL A 137 -1.36 17.69 9.08
N ILE A 138 -2.60 17.36 8.77
CA ILE A 138 -3.80 18.09 9.22
C ILE A 138 -4.43 17.29 10.35
N ASP A 139 -4.56 17.93 11.50
CA ASP A 139 -5.27 17.41 12.67
C ASP A 139 -6.13 18.50 13.32
N ASN A 140 -6.73 18.18 14.47
CA ASN A 140 -7.58 19.13 15.19
C ASN A 140 -6.79 20.24 15.91
N GLU A 141 -5.47 20.12 16.03
CA GLU A 141 -4.62 21.05 16.77
C GLU A 141 -3.97 22.12 15.88
N ILE A 142 -3.94 21.91 14.56
CA ILE A 142 -3.33 22.86 13.61
C ILE A 142 -4.14 24.16 13.50
N ASP A 143 -3.42 25.28 13.35
CA ASP A 143 -4.01 26.60 13.12
C ASP A 143 -4.90 26.60 11.85
N GLU A 144 -6.06 27.25 11.94
CA GLU A 144 -7.05 27.28 10.85
C GLU A 144 -6.47 27.87 9.55
N LYS A 145 -5.65 28.91 9.63
CA LYS A 145 -5.06 29.53 8.42
C LYS A 145 -4.09 28.56 7.76
N VAL A 146 -3.34 27.80 8.54
CA VAL A 146 -2.43 26.76 8.02
C VAL A 146 -3.23 25.62 7.41
N ARG A 147 -4.29 25.14 8.07
CA ARG A 147 -5.22 24.14 7.52
C ARG A 147 -5.79 24.58 6.17
N GLN A 148 -6.32 25.80 6.08
CA GLN A 148 -6.85 26.33 4.83
C GLN A 148 -5.77 26.47 3.75
N ALA A 149 -4.54 26.81 4.11
CA ALA A 149 -3.44 26.86 3.14
C ALA A 149 -3.13 25.47 2.57
N LEU A 150 -3.05 24.44 3.43
CA LEU A 150 -2.80 23.06 3.00
C LEU A 150 -3.92 22.52 2.10
N ILE A 151 -5.18 22.83 2.42
CA ILE A 151 -6.35 22.43 1.63
C ILE A 151 -6.36 23.15 0.26
N ASN A 152 -6.28 24.48 0.27
CA ASN A 152 -6.49 25.29 -0.95
C ASN A 152 -5.27 25.34 -1.88
N LYS A 153 -4.07 24.99 -1.38
CA LYS A 153 -2.82 25.01 -2.15
C LYS A 153 -2.18 23.63 -2.25
N ARG A 154 -3.01 22.59 -2.35
CA ARG A 154 -2.59 21.19 -2.38
C ARG A 154 -1.47 20.88 -3.39
N HIS A 155 -1.48 21.51 -4.57
CA HIS A 155 -0.41 21.39 -5.57
C HIS A 155 1.00 21.80 -5.10
N LEU A 156 1.12 22.56 -4.00
CA LEU A 156 2.41 22.93 -3.37
C LEU A 156 2.88 21.91 -2.33
N HIS A 157 2.04 20.94 -1.98
CA HIS A 157 2.23 20.01 -0.86
C HIS A 157 2.11 18.57 -1.36
N PRO A 158 3.23 17.92 -1.68
CA PRO A 158 3.22 16.62 -2.36
C PRO A 158 2.61 15.50 -1.52
N TYR A 159 2.76 15.58 -0.19
CA TYR A 159 2.14 14.64 0.75
C TYR A 159 1.49 15.40 1.89
N THR A 160 0.21 15.14 2.11
CA THR A 160 -0.54 15.65 3.25
C THR A 160 -1.37 14.54 3.86
N LEU A 161 -1.09 14.17 5.10
CA LEU A 161 -1.92 13.26 5.87
C LEU A 161 -3.03 14.06 6.56
N ASN A 162 -4.28 13.81 6.20
CA ASN A 162 -5.44 14.42 6.84
C ASN A 162 -6.06 13.44 7.85
N LEU A 163 -5.77 13.65 9.13
CA LEU A 163 -6.27 12.83 10.23
C LEU A 163 -7.75 13.10 10.54
N ILE A 164 -8.30 14.23 10.09
CA ILE A 164 -9.72 14.55 10.28
C ILE A 164 -10.58 13.71 9.33
N THR A 165 -10.16 13.57 8.07
CA THR A 165 -10.89 12.78 7.05
C THR A 165 -10.39 11.34 6.92
N ASN A 166 -9.28 10.97 7.58
CA ASN A 166 -8.59 9.68 7.42
C ASN A 166 -8.11 9.44 5.99
N GLU A 167 -7.51 10.46 5.38
CA GLU A 167 -7.03 10.40 4.02
C GLU A 167 -5.54 10.74 3.94
N LEU A 168 -4.84 10.06 3.05
CA LEU A 168 -3.52 10.49 2.60
C LEU A 168 -3.66 11.13 1.22
N TRP A 169 -3.39 12.43 1.18
CA TRP A 169 -3.41 13.23 -0.04
C TRP A 169 -2.03 13.23 -0.68
N ILE A 170 -1.99 12.79 -1.94
CA ILE A 170 -0.77 12.71 -2.73
C ILE A 170 -0.95 13.58 -3.96
N MET A 171 -0.03 14.51 -4.18
CA MET A 171 0.14 15.16 -5.47
C MET A 171 1.16 14.35 -6.26
N ARG A 172 0.90 14.07 -7.55
CA ARG A 172 1.90 13.44 -8.42
C ARG A 172 1.66 13.77 -9.88
N ASN A 173 2.71 14.20 -10.59
CA ASN A 173 2.65 14.48 -12.04
C ASN A 173 1.44 15.36 -12.43
N GLU A 174 1.12 16.36 -11.60
CA GLU A 174 -0.03 17.26 -11.82
C GLU A 174 -1.42 16.64 -11.58
N GLU A 175 -1.46 15.42 -11.07
CA GLU A 175 -2.68 14.74 -10.65
C GLU A 175 -2.76 14.68 -9.12
N GLU A 176 -3.96 14.92 -8.60
CA GLU A 176 -4.30 14.77 -7.19
C GLU A 176 -4.87 13.39 -6.93
N TYR A 177 -4.39 12.75 -5.86
CA TYR A 177 -4.77 11.43 -5.47
C TYR A 177 -5.13 11.36 -4.00
N ASP A 178 -6.32 10.83 -3.71
CA ASP A 178 -6.81 10.60 -2.36
C ASP A 178 -6.80 9.11 -2.04
N LEU A 179 -6.09 8.76 -0.97
CA LEU A 179 -6.10 7.42 -0.41
C LEU A 179 -6.89 7.42 0.88
N ASP A 180 -8.12 6.90 0.83
CA ASP A 180 -8.95 6.65 2.01
C ASP A 180 -8.34 5.50 2.82
N LEU A 181 -7.86 5.84 4.01
CA LEU A 181 -7.12 4.92 4.87
C LEU A 181 -8.02 3.85 5.50
N ILE A 182 -9.30 4.15 5.70
CA ILE A 182 -10.27 3.23 6.28
C ILE A 182 -10.73 2.21 5.23
N ALA A 183 -11.08 2.69 4.03
CA ALA A 183 -11.41 1.82 2.91
C ALA A 183 -10.22 0.90 2.56
N LEU A 184 -9.01 1.46 2.50
CA LEU A 184 -7.79 0.70 2.25
C LEU A 184 -7.55 -0.37 3.33
N LYS A 185 -7.74 -0.04 4.62
CA LYS A 185 -7.61 -1.02 5.71
C LYS A 185 -8.53 -2.22 5.52
N ASN A 186 -9.78 -1.97 5.11
CA ASN A 186 -10.76 -3.03 4.88
C ASN A 186 -10.35 -3.92 3.70
N GLU A 187 -9.87 -3.33 2.60
CA GLU A 187 -9.33 -4.08 1.46
C GLU A 187 -8.12 -4.95 1.85
N LEU A 188 -7.19 -4.40 2.63
CA LEU A 188 -6.02 -5.13 3.15
C LEU A 188 -6.44 -6.31 4.02
N LEU A 189 -7.38 -6.13 4.94
CA LEU A 189 -7.88 -7.21 5.81
C LEU A 189 -8.55 -8.32 5.00
N MET A 190 -9.32 -7.95 3.97
CA MET A 190 -9.94 -8.90 3.06
C MET A 190 -8.89 -9.68 2.28
N LEU A 191 -7.90 -9.00 1.69
CA LEU A 191 -6.81 -9.65 0.97
C LEU A 191 -5.97 -10.54 1.89
N GLN A 192 -5.67 -10.08 3.12
CA GLN A 192 -4.93 -10.86 4.11
C GLN A 192 -5.62 -12.18 4.42
N LYS A 193 -6.95 -12.14 4.60
CA LYS A 193 -7.76 -13.33 4.85
C LYS A 193 -7.64 -14.31 3.67
N ASP A 194 -7.77 -13.83 2.44
CA ASP A 194 -7.68 -14.65 1.24
C ASP A 194 -6.28 -15.27 1.08
N VAL A 195 -5.22 -14.48 1.32
CA VAL A 195 -3.81 -14.93 1.31
C VAL A 195 -3.56 -16.00 2.37
N ARG A 196 -4.00 -15.77 3.62
CA ARG A 196 -3.79 -16.71 4.73
C ARG A 196 -4.56 -18.00 4.57
N ASN A 197 -5.78 -17.95 4.03
CA ASN A 197 -6.54 -19.15 3.69
C ASN A 197 -5.81 -20.00 2.64
N LEU A 198 -5.22 -19.37 1.63
CA LEU A 198 -4.42 -20.08 0.64
C LEU A 198 -3.14 -20.68 1.26
N LEU A 199 -2.47 -19.93 2.13
CA LEU A 199 -1.28 -20.39 2.86
C LEU A 199 -1.57 -21.58 3.79
N SER A 200 -2.69 -21.57 4.50
CA SER A 200 -3.07 -22.69 5.37
C SER A 200 -3.35 -23.96 4.56
N LEU A 201 -4.04 -23.83 3.42
CA LEU A 201 -4.26 -24.94 2.50
C LEU A 201 -2.94 -25.48 1.94
N ALA A 202 -2.00 -24.58 1.60
CA ALA A 202 -0.68 -24.96 1.14
C ALA A 202 0.11 -25.70 2.24
N THR A 203 0.12 -25.19 3.46
CA THR A 203 0.84 -25.79 4.61
C THR A 203 0.30 -27.19 4.95
N ASP A 204 -1.02 -27.40 4.83
CA ASP A 204 -1.63 -28.72 4.97
C ASP A 204 -1.19 -29.69 3.86
N MET A 205 -1.01 -29.20 2.62
CA MET A 205 -0.46 -29.99 1.49
C MET A 205 1.05 -30.27 1.61
N PHE A 206 1.80 -29.50 2.41
CA PHE A 206 3.23 -29.73 2.66
C PHE A 206 3.48 -30.65 3.85
N THR A 207 2.55 -30.71 4.80
CA THR A 207 2.68 -31.52 6.03
C THR A 207 2.01 -32.89 5.90
N LYS A 208 1.01 -33.02 5.03
CA LYS A 208 0.46 -34.32 4.62
C LYS A 208 1.10 -34.73 3.31
N GLY A 209 2.24 -35.40 3.40
CA GLY A 209 2.76 -36.14 2.27
C GLY A 209 1.83 -37.30 1.94
N GLU A 210 1.03 -37.14 0.89
CA GLU A 210 0.52 -38.24 0.07
C GLU A 210 1.05 -38.05 -1.35
#